data_AF-A0A2Z4MGK3-F1
#
_entry.id   AF-A0A2Z4MGK3-F1
#
_cell.length_a   1.000
_cell.length_b   1.000
_cell.length_c   1.000
_cell.angle_alpha   90.00
_cell.angle_beta   90.00
_cell.angle_gamma   90.00
#
_symmetry.space_group_name_H-M   'P 1'
#
loop_
_entity.id
_entity.type
_entity.pdbx_description
1 polymer ?
#
loop_
_entity_poly.entity_id
_entity_poly.type
_entity_poly.pdbx_seq_one_letter_code
_entity_poly.pdbx_strand_id
1 'polypeptide(L)' 'MKTTPSPKDLLDKEWIDLILTARKMGLSIEEIRFFLVNSSLSFDEEKSDSFEA' A
#
# COMPACT_ATOMS: atom_id res chain seq x y z
N MET A 1 -26.37 -21.12 3.42
CA MET A 1 -26.43 -19.65 3.49
C MET A 1 -25.10 -19.14 2.95
N LYS A 2 -25.08 -18.39 1.84
CA LYS A 2 -23.84 -17.85 1.26
C LYS A 2 -23.60 -16.48 1.88
N THR A 3 -22.82 -16.40 2.95
CA THR A 3 -22.40 -15.13 3.54
C THR A 3 -21.32 -14.53 2.65
N THR A 4 -21.64 -13.40 2.01
CA THR A 4 -20.65 -12.61 1.27
C THR A 4 -19.54 -12.15 2.21
N PRO A 5 -18.25 -12.33 1.86
CA PRO A 5 -17.15 -11.91 2.73
C PRO A 5 -17.22 -10.40 2.95
N SER A 6 -16.98 -9.99 4.19
CA SER A 6 -16.94 -8.57 4.55
C SER A 6 -15.71 -7.94 3.88
N PRO A 7 -15.71 -6.65 3.53
CA PRO A 7 -14.53 -5.98 2.96
C PRO A 7 -13.28 -6.07 3.84
N LYS A 8 -13.48 -6.24 5.16
CA LYS A 8 -12.41 -6.44 6.15
C LYS A 8 -11.81 -7.85 6.11
N ASP A 9 -12.55 -8.84 5.62
CA ASP A 9 -12.08 -10.22 5.46
C ASP A 9 -11.18 -10.38 4.22
N LEU A 10 -11.12 -9.34 3.37
CA LEU A 10 -10.30 -9.29 2.16
C LEU A 10 -8.93 -8.62 2.39
N LEU A 11 -8.68 -8.04 3.58
CA LEU A 11 -7.41 -7.40 3.90
C LEU A 11 -6.51 -8.39 4.65
N ASP A 12 -5.32 -8.63 4.11
CA ASP A 12 -4.35 -9.51 4.77
C ASP A 12 -3.87 -8.91 6.09
N LYS A 13 -3.55 -9.80 7.04
CA LYS A 13 -3.05 -9.43 8.36
C LYS A 13 -1.79 -8.57 8.29
N GLU A 14 -0.90 -8.86 7.34
CA GLU A 14 0.34 -8.12 7.14
C GLU A 14 0.07 -6.66 6.73
N TRP A 15 -0.92 -6.42 5.87
CA TRP A 15 -1.33 -5.07 5.50
C TRP A 15 -1.91 -4.30 6.70
N ILE A 16 -2.73 -4.98 7.52
CA ILE A 16 -3.28 -4.38 8.74
C ILE A 16 -2.15 -3.97 9.70
N ASP A 17 -1.20 -4.87 9.95
CA ASP A 17 -0.05 -4.59 10.82
C ASP A 17 0.84 -3.47 10.28
N LEU A 18 1.02 -3.40 8.95
CA LEU A 18 1.76 -2.33 8.29
C LEU A 18 1.09 -0.96 8.52
N ILE A 19 -0.22 -0.85 8.29
CA ILE A 19 -0.95 0.40 8.52
C ILE A 19 -0.93 0.79 10.01
N LEU A 20 -1.07 -0.18 10.92
CA LEU A 20 -0.99 0.09 12.36
C LEU A 20 0.40 0.59 12.77
N THR A 21 1.46 0.04 12.18
CA THR A 21 2.84 0.46 12.43
C THR A 21 3.08 1.88 11.93
N ALA A 22 2.64 2.20 10.71
CA ALA A 22 2.70 3.55 10.15
C ALA A 22 2.00 4.57 11.06
N ARG A 23 0.82 4.24 11.59
CA ARG A 23 0.10 5.09 12.55
C ARG A 23 0.88 5.28 13.87
N LYS A 24 1.54 4.24 14.39
CA LYS A 24 2.38 4.33 15.59
C LYS A 24 3.61 5.21 15.37
N MET A 25 4.10 5.30 14.14
CA MET A 25 5.20 6.19 13.74
C MET A 25 4.76 7.65 13.57
N GLY A 26 3.45 7.94 13.70
CA GLY A 26 2.91 9.29 13.58
C GLY A 26 2.41 9.66 12.20
N LEU A 27 2.35 8.72 11.25
CA LEU A 27 1.78 8.96 9.93
C LEU A 27 0.25 9.06 10.02
N SER A 28 -0.30 10.09 9.39
CA SER A 28 -1.73 10.27 9.23
C SER A 28 -2.31 9.29 8.21
N ILE A 29 -3.61 9.02 8.31
CA ILE A 29 -4.28 8.16 7.34
C ILE A 29 -4.31 8.82 5.95
N GLU A 30 -4.31 10.16 5.89
CA GLU A 30 -4.18 10.95 4.67
C GLU A 30 -2.87 10.66 3.94
N GLU A 31 -1.73 10.69 4.65
CA GLU A 31 -0.40 10.40 4.09
C GLU A 31 -0.30 8.96 3.60
N ILE A 32 -0.83 8.01 4.38
CA ILE A 32 -0.88 6.60 4.01
C ILE A 32 -1.71 6.40 2.74
N ARG A 33 -2.90 7.01 2.65
CA ARG A 33 -3.73 6.95 1.43
C ARG A 33 -3.04 7.61 0.25
N PHE A 34 -2.42 8.76 0.46
CA PHE A 34 -1.69 9.47 -0.58
C PHE A 34 -0.56 8.59 -1.15
N PHE A 35 0.21 7.94 -0.27
CA PHE A 35 1.21 6.97 -0.68
C PHE A 35 0.60 5.79 -1.46
N LEU A 36 -0.46 5.16 -0.96
CA LEU A 36 -1.07 4.01 -1.64
C LEU A 36 -1.66 4.38 -3.01
N VAL A 37 -2.18 5.59 -3.18
CA VAL A 37 -2.75 6.08 -4.44
C VAL A 37 -1.65 6.54 -5.42
N ASN A 38 -0.58 7.18 -4.93
CA ASN A 38 0.49 7.66 -5.79
C ASN A 38 1.58 6.62 -6.05
N SER A 39 1.72 5.60 -5.21
CA SER A 39 2.71 4.53 -5.40
C SER A 39 2.44 3.70 -6.65
N SER A 40 1.20 3.65 -7.15
CA SER A 40 0.89 3.04 -8.45
C SER A 40 1.43 3.83 -9.63
N LEU A 41 1.77 5.11 -9.45
CA LEU A 41 2.34 5.97 -10.49
C LEU A 41 3.87 5.96 -10.50
N SER A 42 4.52 5.57 -9.39
CA SER A 42 5.99 5.66 -9.22
C SER A 42 6.72 4.36 -9.54
N PHE A 43 6.01 3.25 -9.74
CA PHE A 43 6.64 1.94 -9.99
C PHE A 43 7.14 1.74 -11.43
N ASP A 44 6.89 2.70 -12.33
CA ASP A 44 7.36 2.66 -13.74
C ASP A 44 8.68 3.44 -13.97
N GLU A 45 9.18 4.19 -12.99
CA GLU A 45 10.28 5.14 -13.20
C GLU A 45 11.70 4.63 -12.84
N GLU A 46 11.86 3.37 -12.40
CA GLU A 46 13.17 2.75 -12.14
C GLU A 46 13.56 1.65 -13.17
N LYS A 47 13.15 1.80 -14.44
CA LYS A 47 13.70 0.99 -15.54
C LYS A 47 14.24 1.86 -16.68
N SER A 48 14.98 2.91 -16.34
CA SER A 48 15.68 3.73 -17.33
C SER A 48 17.01 4.23 -16.79
N ASP A 49 17.87 3.31 -16.32
CA ASP A 49 19.30 3.54 -16.51
C ASP A 49 20.10 2.24 -16.53
N SER A 50 21.16 2.22 -17.34
CA SER A 50 22.16 1.17 -17.53
C SER A 50 21.84 0.03 -18.52
N PHE A 51 22.19 0.23 -19.79
CA PHE A 51 23.48 -0.24 -20.30
C PHE A 51 23.81 0.44 -21.63
N GLU A 52 24.78 1.35 -21.59
CA GLU A 52 25.53 1.87 -22.73
C GLU A 52 26.66 0.88 -23.05
N ALA A 53 26.67 0.30 -24.26
CA ALA A 53 27.88 -0.13 -24.99
C ALA A 53 27.55 -0.39 -26.47
#